data_AF-A0A966UV48-F1
#
_entry.id   AF-A0A966UV48-F1
#
_cell.length_a   1.000
_cell.length_b   1.000
_cell.length_c   1.000
_cell.angle_alpha   90.00
_cell.angle_beta   90.00
_cell.angle_gamma   90.00
#
_symmetry.space_group_name_H-M   'P 1'
#
loop_
_entity.id
_entity.type
_entity.pdbx_description
1 polymer ?
#
loop_
_entity_poly.entity_id
_entity_poly.type
_entity_poly.pdbx_seq_one_letter_code
_entity_poly.pdbx_strand_id
1 'polypeptide(L)'
;MNRFLFLMVFVLLMAKGYGVDGINPGIPWPATDALGRELPLTAEVGPPKKDRFVGIFYLPWTGDEFSYGPYDVSKILVDQPDMRTTPTFRHTGPKDWHYAYWGEPLFGYYKLTDPWVIRRHMHMLTDAGVDALVLDATNAEIYENVLSQFLPVLLGIRAEGGRVPQLLFMLNTDMGNAAKQLLEKFYRSSRYDELWFRWEGKPLMLCNPDAASPEVREYFTLRTAFWPGTPPYKNTPNAWHWLGVHPQAYGFTQDPKAGEQINVSPAQNMHWETGALELMWTGKARGRGFAKGKQDPSIEAIRQGRNFQEQWDYALKVDPKFILITAWNEWVAGLTHSMKTPWVQCDGFNEEFSRDIEPMKGGFGDNFYYQAIANIRRYKGVPEIPVAGSFTPGVQKKVLEVDGSFDQWKEITPEV
;
A
#
# COMPACT_ATOMS: atom_id res chain seq x y z
N MET A 1 29.94 -37.34 53.40
CA MET A 1 30.55 -36.80 52.16
C MET A 1 29.56 -37.04 51.02
N ASN A 2 28.53 -36.21 50.93
CA ASN A 2 27.49 -36.27 49.90
C ASN A 2 27.59 -34.99 49.07
N ARG A 3 27.91 -35.10 47.78
CA ARG A 3 27.77 -34.01 46.83
C ARG A 3 27.10 -34.53 45.58
N PHE A 4 25.80 -34.21 45.48
CA PHE A 4 25.04 -34.20 44.24
C PHE A 4 25.74 -33.25 43.26
N LEU A 5 26.11 -33.75 42.08
CA LEU A 5 26.52 -32.91 40.96
C LEU A 5 25.31 -32.76 40.03
N PHE A 6 24.63 -31.62 40.13
CA PHE A 6 23.61 -31.21 39.17
C PHE A 6 24.33 -30.83 37.86
N LEU A 7 24.17 -31.64 36.82
CA LEU A 7 24.63 -31.31 35.48
C LEU A 7 23.61 -30.34 34.85
N MET A 8 23.87 -29.05 35.00
CA MET A 8 23.07 -27.99 34.39
C MET A 8 23.47 -27.89 32.91
N VAL A 9 22.72 -28.59 32.04
CA VAL A 9 22.84 -28.45 30.59
C VAL A 9 22.33 -27.06 30.21
N PHE A 10 23.25 -26.12 29.98
CA PHE A 10 22.93 -24.88 29.29
C PHE A 10 22.63 -25.22 27.82
N VAL A 11 21.36 -25.43 27.52
CA VAL A 11 20.87 -25.27 26.15
C VAL A 11 20.98 -23.78 25.86
N LEU A 12 22.06 -23.39 25.17
CA LEU A 12 22.10 -22.14 24.41
C LEU A 12 21.05 -22.28 23.30
N LEU A 13 19.79 -22.02 23.65
CA LEU A 13 18.84 -21.47 22.71
C LEU A 13 19.47 -20.14 22.29
N MET A 14 20.18 -20.15 21.16
CA MET A 14 20.20 -18.99 20.29
C MET A 14 18.74 -18.72 19.96
N ALA A 15 18.07 -17.95 20.82
CA ALA A 15 16.97 -17.14 20.41
C ALA A 15 17.53 -16.29 19.26
N LYS A 16 17.31 -16.73 18.01
CA LYS A 16 16.98 -15.77 16.98
C LYS A 16 15.80 -15.03 17.57
N GLY A 17 16.07 -13.90 18.22
CA GLY A 17 15.02 -13.01 18.62
C GLY A 17 14.25 -12.71 17.35
N TYR A 18 13.02 -13.20 17.26
CA TYR A 18 12.00 -12.58 16.42
C TYR A 18 11.72 -11.21 17.05
N GLY A 19 12.74 -10.35 17.06
CA GLY A 19 12.57 -8.95 17.36
C GLY A 19 11.95 -8.36 16.12
N VAL A 20 10.70 -7.91 16.24
CA VAL A 20 10.08 -6.84 15.43
C VAL A 20 10.87 -6.61 14.13
N ASP A 21 10.56 -7.37 13.07
CA ASP A 21 11.30 -7.27 11.81
C ASP A 21 11.37 -5.79 11.42
N GLY A 22 12.60 -5.29 11.32
CA GLY A 22 12.88 -3.87 11.17
C GLY A 22 12.31 -3.27 9.89
N ILE A 23 12.54 -1.98 9.71
CA ILE A 23 12.20 -1.25 8.47
C ILE A 23 12.63 -2.07 7.25
N ASN A 24 11.69 -2.27 6.33
CA ASN A 24 11.93 -2.92 5.06
C ASN A 24 12.75 -1.98 4.17
N PRO A 25 14.02 -2.30 3.85
CA PRO A 25 14.87 -1.39 3.10
C PRO A 25 14.57 -1.37 1.59
N GLY A 26 13.72 -2.29 1.10
CA GLY A 26 13.53 -2.54 -0.33
C GLY A 26 14.75 -3.20 -0.98
N ILE A 27 14.66 -3.45 -2.29
CA ILE A 27 15.77 -4.00 -3.08
C ILE A 27 16.66 -2.88 -3.64
N PRO A 28 17.98 -3.11 -3.76
CA PRO A 28 18.94 -2.10 -4.21
C PRO A 28 19.05 -1.98 -5.73
N TRP A 29 18.40 -2.88 -6.48
CA TRP A 29 18.61 -3.03 -7.92
C TRP A 29 18.17 -1.78 -8.72
N PRO A 30 18.94 -1.37 -9.75
CA PRO A 30 18.53 -0.29 -10.65
C PRO A 30 17.36 -0.76 -11.52
N ALA A 31 16.51 0.19 -11.91
CA ALA A 31 15.48 -0.01 -12.93
C ALA A 31 15.17 1.31 -13.64
N THR A 32 14.63 1.21 -14.85
CA THR A 32 14.17 2.34 -15.66
C THR A 32 12.77 2.03 -16.13
N ASP A 33 11.83 2.94 -15.89
CA ASP A 33 10.45 2.75 -16.35
C ASP A 33 10.25 3.13 -17.83
N ALA A 34 9.03 2.96 -18.34
CA ALA A 34 8.72 3.23 -19.75
C ALA A 34 8.77 4.72 -20.14
N LEU A 35 8.89 5.63 -19.16
CA LEU A 35 9.10 7.06 -19.39
C LEU A 35 10.59 7.45 -19.35
N GLY A 36 11.50 6.48 -19.14
CA GLY A 36 12.93 6.72 -19.04
C GLY A 36 13.39 7.22 -17.67
N ARG A 37 12.55 7.11 -16.63
CA ARG A 37 12.92 7.53 -15.27
C ARG A 37 13.72 6.42 -14.59
N GLU A 38 14.92 6.74 -14.15
CA GLU A 38 15.78 5.81 -13.42
C GLU A 38 15.49 5.83 -11.92
N LEU A 39 15.58 4.66 -11.28
CA LEU A 39 15.51 4.59 -9.83
C LEU A 39 16.78 5.14 -9.18
N PRO A 40 16.67 6.02 -8.19
CA PRO A 40 17.83 6.53 -7.48
C PRO A 40 18.55 5.40 -6.74
N LEU A 41 19.87 5.49 -6.66
CA LEU A 41 20.74 4.53 -5.98
C LEU A 41 21.31 5.13 -4.69
N THR A 42 21.97 4.31 -3.87
CA THR A 42 22.52 4.72 -2.57
C THR A 42 23.44 5.93 -2.66
N ALA A 43 24.19 6.09 -3.75
CA ALA A 43 25.04 7.25 -3.98
C ALA A 43 24.26 8.59 -4.03
N GLU A 44 23.00 8.56 -4.47
CA GLU A 44 22.13 9.75 -4.54
C GLU A 44 21.31 9.97 -3.26
N VAL A 45 20.77 8.90 -2.67
CA VAL A 45 19.77 9.02 -1.58
C VAL A 45 20.27 8.57 -0.21
N GLY A 46 21.49 8.04 -0.15
CA GLY A 46 22.09 7.51 1.07
C GLY A 46 21.56 6.13 1.49
N PRO A 47 22.14 5.56 2.56
CA PRO A 47 21.77 4.26 3.08
C PRO A 47 20.39 4.27 3.76
N PRO A 48 19.78 3.11 4.01
CA PRO A 48 18.46 3.02 4.65
C PRO A 48 18.42 3.70 6.04
N LYS A 49 17.43 4.55 6.23
CA LYS A 49 17.08 5.21 7.50
C LYS A 49 16.33 4.24 8.39
N LYS A 50 16.57 4.35 9.70
CA LYS A 50 16.05 3.41 10.73
C LYS A 50 14.76 3.87 11.41
N ASP A 51 14.20 5.02 11.01
CA ASP A 51 13.05 5.65 11.66
C ASP A 51 12.08 6.32 10.66
N ARG A 52 12.02 5.80 9.43
CA ARG A 52 11.12 6.27 8.35
C ARG A 52 10.36 5.10 7.75
N PHE A 53 9.03 5.19 7.79
CA PHE A 53 8.15 4.10 7.40
C PHE A 53 7.24 4.51 6.23
N VAL A 54 6.98 3.56 5.33
CA VAL A 54 6.03 3.73 4.24
C VAL A 54 4.96 2.65 4.36
N GLY A 55 3.71 3.09 4.45
CA GLY A 55 2.55 2.23 4.30
C GLY A 55 1.86 2.43 2.97
N ILE A 56 1.09 1.45 2.55
CA ILE A 56 0.22 1.55 1.38
C ILE A 56 -1.20 1.10 1.72
N PHE A 57 -2.18 1.89 1.30
CA PHE A 57 -3.59 1.54 1.42
C PHE A 57 -3.91 0.36 0.50
N TYR A 58 -4.59 -0.64 1.04
CA TYR A 58 -4.78 -1.93 0.39
C TYR A 58 -6.21 -2.44 0.60
N LEU A 59 -6.89 -2.79 -0.49
CA LEU A 59 -8.27 -3.23 -0.46
C LEU A 59 -8.34 -4.75 -0.32
N PRO A 60 -8.91 -5.30 0.77
CA PRO A 60 -9.05 -6.73 0.95
C PRO A 60 -10.18 -7.35 0.11
N TRP A 61 -11.00 -6.56 -0.58
CA TRP A 61 -12.25 -7.04 -1.20
C TRP A 61 -12.23 -7.07 -2.74
N THR A 62 -11.07 -6.89 -3.37
CA THR A 62 -10.95 -7.00 -4.83
C THR A 62 -11.36 -8.40 -5.32
N GLY A 63 -12.33 -8.44 -6.24
CA GLY A 63 -12.81 -9.68 -6.87
C GLY A 63 -13.70 -10.59 -5.99
N ASP A 64 -14.20 -10.08 -4.86
CA ASP A 64 -15.13 -10.82 -4.00
C ASP A 64 -16.56 -10.89 -4.61
N GLU A 65 -17.47 -11.61 -3.95
CA GLU A 65 -18.84 -11.96 -4.38
C GLU A 65 -19.72 -10.78 -4.84
N PHE A 66 -19.33 -9.54 -4.53
CA PHE A 66 -20.01 -8.32 -4.94
C PHE A 66 -19.74 -7.91 -6.41
N SER A 67 -18.72 -8.51 -7.03
CA SER A 67 -18.41 -8.31 -8.45
C SER A 67 -19.01 -9.47 -9.25
N TYR A 68 -20.22 -9.28 -9.80
CA TYR A 68 -20.62 -10.10 -10.95
C TYR A 68 -19.61 -9.81 -12.09
N GLY A 69 -19.30 -10.77 -12.96
CA GLY A 69 -18.37 -10.62 -14.10
C GLY A 69 -16.95 -10.11 -13.78
N PRO A 70 -16.16 -9.77 -14.82
CA PRO A 70 -15.45 -8.51 -14.74
C PRO A 70 -16.07 -7.51 -15.72
N TYR A 71 -16.68 -6.45 -15.20
CA TYR A 71 -16.91 -5.23 -15.98
C TYR A 71 -15.77 -4.27 -15.80
N ASP A 72 -15.42 -3.64 -16.91
CA ASP A 72 -14.26 -2.78 -17.02
C ASP A 72 -14.70 -1.48 -17.68
N VAL A 73 -14.65 -0.39 -16.90
CA VAL A 73 -15.04 0.95 -17.34
C VAL A 73 -14.19 1.41 -18.50
N SER A 74 -12.89 1.06 -18.56
CA SER A 74 -12.01 1.44 -19.66
C SER A 74 -12.45 0.82 -20.99
N LYS A 75 -12.96 -0.42 -20.99
CA LYS A 75 -13.51 -1.08 -22.17
C LYS A 75 -14.86 -0.50 -22.57
N ILE A 76 -15.72 -0.22 -21.59
CA ILE A 76 -17.02 0.41 -21.82
C ILE A 76 -16.85 1.81 -22.42
N LEU A 77 -15.85 2.57 -21.98
CA LEU A 77 -15.54 3.91 -22.52
C LEU A 77 -15.11 3.89 -24.00
N VAL A 78 -14.54 2.79 -24.49
CA VAL A 78 -14.23 2.65 -25.93
C VAL A 78 -15.53 2.57 -26.74
N ASP A 79 -16.52 1.84 -26.25
CA ASP A 79 -17.82 1.67 -26.91
C ASP A 79 -18.76 2.87 -26.69
N GLN A 80 -18.60 3.58 -25.57
CA GLN A 80 -19.42 4.72 -25.14
C GLN A 80 -18.52 5.86 -24.61
N PRO A 81 -17.84 6.62 -25.48
CA PRO A 81 -16.95 7.70 -25.03
C PRO A 81 -17.69 8.88 -24.37
N ASP A 82 -18.99 9.03 -24.63
CA ASP A 82 -19.88 10.08 -24.11
C ASP A 82 -20.53 9.75 -22.75
N MET A 83 -20.13 8.63 -22.14
CA MET A 83 -20.74 8.02 -20.95
C MET A 83 -21.02 8.98 -19.79
N ARG A 84 -20.16 9.99 -19.58
CA ARG A 84 -20.33 11.02 -18.53
C ARG A 84 -21.54 11.93 -18.73
N THR A 85 -22.02 12.03 -19.97
CA THR A 85 -23.07 12.96 -20.40
C THR A 85 -24.34 12.26 -20.87
N THR A 86 -24.27 10.94 -21.08
CA THR A 86 -25.40 10.16 -21.59
C THR A 86 -26.31 9.74 -20.44
N PRO A 87 -27.64 9.97 -20.53
CA PRO A 87 -28.57 9.59 -19.48
C PRO A 87 -28.84 8.07 -19.41
N THR A 88 -28.48 7.32 -20.46
CA THR A 88 -28.68 5.88 -20.56
C THR A 88 -27.34 5.18 -20.77
N PHE A 89 -26.96 4.34 -19.82
CA PHE A 89 -25.81 3.44 -19.92
C PHE A 89 -26.20 2.18 -20.69
N ARG A 90 -25.47 1.85 -21.76
CA ARG A 90 -25.68 0.60 -22.50
C ARG A 90 -24.72 -0.44 -21.97
N HIS A 91 -25.16 -1.28 -21.03
CA HIS A 91 -24.42 -2.49 -20.68
C HIS A 91 -25.24 -3.75 -20.92
N THR A 92 -24.53 -4.83 -21.18
CA THR A 92 -25.10 -6.17 -21.33
C THR A 92 -25.17 -6.91 -19.99
N GLY A 93 -24.99 -6.19 -18.88
CA GLY A 93 -24.94 -6.78 -17.55
C GLY A 93 -26.26 -6.78 -16.80
N PRO A 94 -26.38 -7.60 -15.73
CA PRO A 94 -27.52 -7.52 -14.82
C PRO A 94 -27.83 -6.06 -14.40
N LYS A 95 -29.11 -5.77 -14.16
CA LYS A 95 -29.57 -4.41 -13.85
C LYS A 95 -29.19 -3.96 -12.43
N ASP A 96 -28.90 -4.91 -11.53
CA ASP A 96 -28.59 -4.68 -10.11
C ASP A 96 -27.06 -4.67 -9.87
N TRP A 97 -26.30 -4.04 -10.76
CA TRP A 97 -24.84 -3.99 -10.64
C TRP A 97 -24.37 -2.95 -9.65
N HIS A 98 -23.40 -3.32 -8.81
CA HIS A 98 -22.89 -2.46 -7.75
C HIS A 98 -21.42 -2.05 -7.91
N TYR A 99 -20.62 -2.79 -8.70
CA TYR A 99 -19.17 -2.62 -8.77
C TYR A 99 -18.60 -2.90 -10.16
N ALA A 100 -17.62 -2.11 -10.60
CA ALA A 100 -16.87 -2.34 -11.83
C ALA A 100 -15.39 -2.00 -11.65
N TYR A 101 -14.53 -2.68 -12.39
CA TYR A 101 -13.11 -2.32 -12.50
C TYR A 101 -12.99 -1.03 -13.30
N TRP A 102 -12.19 -0.06 -12.85
CA TRP A 102 -11.94 1.14 -13.66
C TRP A 102 -10.99 0.87 -14.84
N GLY A 103 -10.21 -0.22 -14.78
CA GLY A 103 -9.29 -0.70 -15.81
C GLY A 103 -8.83 -2.15 -15.53
N GLU A 104 -8.04 -2.74 -16.43
CA GLU A 104 -7.55 -4.12 -16.30
C GLU A 104 -6.20 -4.17 -15.55
N PRO A 105 -6.12 -4.83 -14.37
CA PRO A 105 -4.85 -5.06 -13.69
C PRO A 105 -3.91 -5.91 -14.55
N LEU A 106 -2.59 -5.77 -14.37
CA LEU A 106 -1.60 -6.59 -15.08
C LEU A 106 -1.81 -8.10 -14.84
N PHE A 107 -2.26 -8.46 -13.64
CA PHE A 107 -2.54 -9.84 -13.24
C PHE A 107 -3.95 -10.32 -13.63
N GLY A 108 -4.67 -9.54 -14.43
CA GLY A 108 -6.06 -9.81 -14.82
C GLY A 108 -7.04 -9.50 -13.68
N TYR A 109 -8.31 -9.84 -13.89
CA TYR A 109 -9.38 -9.62 -12.90
C TYR A 109 -9.34 -10.69 -11.81
N TYR A 110 -8.36 -10.57 -10.92
CA TYR A 110 -8.11 -11.55 -9.87
C TYR A 110 -9.09 -11.45 -8.71
N LYS A 111 -9.12 -12.51 -7.89
CA LYS A 111 -9.73 -12.51 -6.56
C LYS A 111 -8.64 -12.42 -5.52
N LEU A 112 -8.82 -11.61 -4.48
CA LEU A 112 -7.86 -11.50 -3.40
C LEU A 112 -7.89 -12.69 -2.40
N THR A 113 -8.29 -13.86 -2.89
CA THR A 113 -8.16 -15.16 -2.23
C THR A 113 -7.18 -16.07 -2.97
N ASP A 114 -6.69 -15.66 -4.15
CA ASP A 114 -5.70 -16.40 -4.92
C ASP A 114 -4.29 -16.28 -4.28
N PRO A 115 -3.68 -17.37 -3.79
CA PRO A 115 -2.37 -17.34 -3.16
C PRO A 115 -1.26 -16.83 -4.08
N TRP A 116 -1.35 -17.04 -5.40
CA TRP A 116 -0.34 -16.57 -6.34
C TRP A 116 -0.35 -15.04 -6.43
N VAL A 117 -1.53 -14.44 -6.50
CA VAL A 117 -1.70 -12.97 -6.54
C VAL A 117 -1.26 -12.35 -5.22
N ILE A 118 -1.68 -12.92 -4.09
CA ILE A 118 -1.27 -12.45 -2.76
C ILE A 118 0.27 -12.45 -2.66
N ARG A 119 0.92 -13.58 -3.02
CA ARG A 119 2.38 -13.66 -3.06
C ARG A 119 2.97 -12.60 -3.98
N ARG A 120 2.45 -12.43 -5.19
CA ARG A 120 3.00 -11.47 -6.14
C ARG A 120 2.92 -10.04 -5.61
N HIS A 121 1.79 -9.65 -5.01
CA HIS A 121 1.64 -8.34 -4.36
C HIS A 121 2.67 -8.16 -3.24
N MET A 122 2.83 -9.16 -2.37
CA MET A 122 3.75 -9.06 -1.25
C MET A 122 5.20 -8.90 -1.71
N HIS A 123 5.64 -9.68 -2.70
CA HIS A 123 6.98 -9.51 -3.28
C HIS A 123 7.17 -8.12 -3.86
N MET A 124 6.24 -7.62 -4.68
CA MET A 124 6.36 -6.29 -5.29
C MET A 124 6.41 -5.17 -4.24
N LEU A 125 5.54 -5.23 -3.24
CA LEU A 125 5.48 -4.21 -2.18
C LEU A 125 6.71 -4.29 -1.26
N THR A 126 7.17 -5.50 -0.95
CA THR A 126 8.41 -5.70 -0.21
C THR A 126 9.62 -5.18 -0.97
N ASP A 127 9.74 -5.48 -2.27
CA ASP A 127 10.81 -4.99 -3.12
C ASP A 127 10.82 -3.46 -3.20
N ALA A 128 9.63 -2.85 -3.20
CA ALA A 128 9.49 -1.40 -3.19
C ALA A 128 9.87 -0.73 -1.87
N GLY A 129 10.13 -1.49 -0.80
CA GLY A 129 10.44 -0.93 0.51
C GLY A 129 9.20 -0.50 1.30
N VAL A 130 8.02 -1.04 1.00
CA VAL A 130 6.80 -0.82 1.80
C VAL A 130 6.90 -1.62 3.10
N ASP A 131 6.69 -0.94 4.24
CA ASP A 131 6.74 -1.54 5.58
C ASP A 131 5.39 -2.09 6.02
N ALA A 132 4.29 -1.46 5.58
CA ALA A 132 2.97 -1.81 6.06
C ALA A 132 1.87 -1.77 4.99
N LEU A 133 0.93 -2.72 5.04
CA LEU A 133 -0.37 -2.61 4.41
C LEU A 133 -1.35 -1.98 5.40
N VAL A 134 -2.02 -0.93 4.96
CA VAL A 134 -3.17 -0.36 5.65
C VAL A 134 -4.42 -0.97 5.01
N LEU A 135 -4.93 -2.03 5.64
CA LEU A 135 -6.08 -2.77 5.16
C LEU A 135 -7.36 -1.94 5.35
N ASP A 136 -8.08 -1.75 4.25
CA ASP A 136 -9.39 -1.10 4.27
C ASP A 136 -10.43 -1.98 4.97
N ALA A 137 -10.94 -1.51 6.10
CA ALA A 137 -12.13 -2.03 6.78
C ALA A 137 -13.04 -0.85 7.21
N THR A 138 -13.05 0.20 6.38
CA THR A 138 -13.74 1.46 6.69
C THR A 138 -15.27 1.32 6.68
N ASN A 139 -15.81 0.28 6.05
CA ASN A 139 -17.25 0.02 5.94
C ASN A 139 -17.78 -1.00 6.96
N ALA A 140 -17.09 -1.17 8.09
CA ALA A 140 -17.41 -2.13 9.17
C ALA A 140 -17.29 -3.62 8.83
N GLU A 141 -16.99 -3.97 7.58
CA GLU A 141 -16.67 -5.33 7.17
C GLU A 141 -15.21 -5.66 7.51
N ILE A 142 -14.98 -6.81 8.13
CA ILE A 142 -13.66 -7.29 8.54
C ILE A 142 -13.05 -8.28 7.54
N TYR A 143 -13.84 -8.71 6.54
CA TYR A 143 -13.41 -9.56 5.43
C TYR A 143 -12.80 -10.89 5.90
N GLU A 144 -13.47 -11.55 6.85
CA GLU A 144 -12.99 -12.81 7.44
C GLU A 144 -12.76 -13.93 6.40
N ASN A 145 -13.61 -13.98 5.36
CA ASN A 145 -13.48 -14.89 4.22
C ASN A 145 -12.15 -14.70 3.46
N VAL A 146 -11.67 -13.46 3.35
CA VAL A 146 -10.40 -13.13 2.71
C VAL A 146 -9.24 -13.30 3.69
N LEU A 147 -9.32 -12.73 4.90
CA LEU A 147 -8.25 -12.77 5.88
C LEU A 147 -7.84 -14.19 6.28
N SER A 148 -8.81 -15.11 6.34
CA SER A 148 -8.55 -16.53 6.64
C SER A 148 -7.67 -17.24 5.59
N GLN A 149 -7.59 -16.71 4.37
CA GLN A 149 -6.72 -17.19 3.29
C GLN A 149 -5.46 -16.32 3.14
N PHE A 150 -5.61 -15.01 3.30
CA PHE A 150 -4.54 -14.03 3.17
C PHE A 150 -3.44 -14.21 4.23
N LEU A 151 -3.81 -14.29 5.51
CA LEU A 151 -2.84 -14.35 6.60
C LEU A 151 -1.95 -15.61 6.56
N PRO A 152 -2.48 -16.83 6.31
CA PRO A 152 -1.63 -18.02 6.14
C PRO A 152 -0.63 -17.91 4.98
N VAL A 153 -0.98 -17.24 3.87
CA VAL A 153 -0.04 -17.04 2.75
C VAL A 153 1.12 -16.15 3.18
N LEU A 154 0.86 -15.08 3.93
CA LEU A 154 1.91 -14.20 4.45
C LEU A 154 2.85 -14.92 5.43
N LEU A 155 2.30 -15.75 6.33
CA LEU A 155 3.11 -16.61 7.19
C LEU A 155 3.95 -17.60 6.37
N GLY A 156 3.41 -18.15 5.29
CA GLY A 156 4.12 -19.03 4.37
C GLY A 156 5.34 -18.35 3.73
N ILE A 157 5.18 -17.12 3.25
CA ILE A 157 6.29 -16.32 2.70
C ILE A 157 7.39 -16.14 3.75
N ARG A 158 7.02 -15.83 5.00
CA ARG A 158 8.00 -15.66 6.09
C ARG A 158 8.70 -16.95 6.48
N ALA A 159 7.96 -18.07 6.54
CA ALA A 159 8.53 -19.38 6.81
C ALA A 159 9.54 -19.81 5.74
N GLU A 160 9.36 -19.33 4.50
CA GLU A 160 10.28 -19.52 3.37
C GLU A 160 11.48 -18.55 3.40
N GLY A 161 11.55 -17.64 4.38
CA GLY A 161 12.62 -16.65 4.53
C GLY A 161 12.36 -15.32 3.81
N GLY A 162 11.21 -15.18 3.16
CA GLY A 162 10.77 -13.93 2.54
C GLY A 162 10.30 -12.89 3.56
N ARG A 163 10.24 -11.63 3.13
CA ARG A 163 9.59 -10.56 3.89
C ARG A 163 8.20 -10.30 3.34
N VAL A 164 7.33 -9.78 4.20
CA VAL A 164 6.03 -9.24 3.84
C VAL A 164 5.83 -7.92 4.58
N PRO A 165 5.17 -6.91 3.99
CA PRO A 165 4.76 -5.74 4.75
C PRO A 165 3.88 -6.18 5.93
N GLN A 166 4.06 -5.53 7.07
CA GLN A 166 3.22 -5.77 8.24
C GLN A 166 1.82 -5.19 8.03
N LEU A 167 0.86 -5.54 8.87
CA LEU A 167 -0.54 -5.23 8.67
C LEU A 167 -1.09 -4.33 9.77
N LEU A 168 -1.88 -3.34 9.39
CA LEU A 168 -2.79 -2.60 10.26
C LEU A 168 -4.13 -2.38 9.56
N PHE A 169 -5.18 -2.14 10.34
CA PHE A 169 -6.52 -1.87 9.81
C PHE A 169 -6.88 -0.39 9.93
N MET A 170 -7.58 0.12 8.91
CA MET A 170 -8.23 1.43 8.92
C MET A 170 -9.75 1.26 9.00
N LEU A 171 -10.37 1.85 10.01
CA LEU A 171 -11.79 1.73 10.33
C LEU A 171 -12.49 3.09 10.29
N ASN A 172 -13.80 3.09 10.00
CA ASN A 172 -14.63 4.30 10.02
C ASN A 172 -16.06 4.01 10.52
N THR A 173 -16.88 3.37 9.69
CA THR A 173 -18.24 2.96 10.04
C THR A 173 -18.20 1.88 11.12
N ASP A 174 -19.03 2.02 12.16
CA ASP A 174 -19.13 1.12 13.32
C ASP A 174 -17.76 0.64 13.87
N MET A 175 -16.77 1.55 13.84
CA MET A 175 -15.36 1.22 14.05
C MET A 175 -15.08 0.55 15.40
N GLY A 176 -15.83 0.88 16.45
CA GLY A 176 -15.66 0.27 17.77
C GLY A 176 -15.97 -1.22 17.79
N ASN A 177 -17.07 -1.61 17.13
CA ASN A 177 -17.47 -3.02 17.01
C ASN A 177 -16.55 -3.77 16.04
N ALA A 178 -16.21 -3.17 14.90
CA ALA A 178 -15.26 -3.77 13.96
C ALA A 178 -13.88 -4.02 14.61
N ALA A 179 -13.35 -3.04 15.36
CA ALA A 179 -12.10 -3.17 16.10
C ALA A 179 -12.16 -4.31 17.12
N LYS A 180 -13.28 -4.42 17.86
CA LYS A 180 -13.49 -5.50 18.83
C LYS A 180 -13.53 -6.88 18.15
N GLN A 181 -14.22 -7.00 17.01
CA GLN A 181 -14.27 -8.25 16.25
C GLN A 181 -12.91 -8.66 15.71
N LEU A 182 -12.14 -7.71 15.16
CA LEU A 182 -10.76 -7.94 14.70
C LEU A 182 -9.88 -8.41 15.87
N LEU A 183 -10.02 -7.76 17.04
CA LEU A 183 -9.29 -8.14 18.25
C LEU A 183 -9.58 -9.60 18.63
N GLU A 184 -10.86 -9.96 18.74
CA GLU A 184 -11.31 -11.28 19.16
C GLU A 184 -10.92 -12.39 18.18
N LYS A 185 -11.05 -12.14 16.87
CA LYS A 185 -10.85 -13.17 15.84
C LYS A 185 -9.40 -13.34 15.41
N PHE A 186 -8.63 -12.26 15.33
CA PHE A 186 -7.31 -12.27 14.67
C PHE A 186 -6.15 -11.89 15.59
N TYR A 187 -6.32 -10.90 16.48
CA TYR A 187 -5.21 -10.40 17.30
C TYR A 187 -5.03 -11.14 18.63
N ARG A 188 -6.11 -11.65 19.24
CA ARG A 188 -6.02 -12.37 20.51
C ARG A 188 -5.32 -13.73 20.37
N SER A 189 -5.48 -14.39 19.22
CA SER A 189 -4.68 -15.57 18.92
C SER A 189 -3.30 -15.11 18.48
N SER A 190 -2.27 -15.34 19.28
CA SER A 190 -0.88 -14.97 18.96
C SER A 190 -0.33 -15.55 17.65
N ARG A 191 -1.13 -16.38 16.96
CA ARG A 191 -0.89 -16.99 15.65
C ARG A 191 -0.35 -16.03 14.59
N TYR A 192 -0.75 -14.76 14.62
CA TYR A 192 -0.39 -13.78 13.60
C TYR A 192 0.41 -12.60 14.15
N ASP A 193 0.92 -12.68 15.39
CA ASP A 193 1.58 -11.57 16.09
C ASP A 193 2.73 -10.95 15.29
N GLU A 194 3.45 -11.77 14.53
CA GLU A 194 4.59 -11.33 13.72
C GLU A 194 4.17 -10.46 12.53
N LEU A 195 2.93 -10.61 12.04
CA LEU A 195 2.40 -9.89 10.89
C LEU A 195 1.91 -8.48 11.26
N TRP A 196 1.64 -8.19 12.53
CA TRP A 196 1.02 -6.93 12.94
C TRP A 196 2.01 -5.77 13.00
N PHE A 197 1.67 -4.66 12.32
CA PHE A 197 2.47 -3.43 12.38
C PHE A 197 2.33 -2.81 13.76
N ARG A 198 3.46 -2.52 14.40
CA ARG A 198 3.49 -1.98 15.76
C ARG A 198 3.93 -0.52 15.75
N TRP A 199 3.22 0.31 16.51
CA TRP A 199 3.52 1.72 16.74
C TRP A 199 3.51 1.99 18.24
N GLU A 200 4.55 2.64 18.75
CA GLU A 200 4.68 2.93 20.20
C GLU A 200 4.59 1.67 21.08
N GLY A 201 5.08 0.53 20.57
CA GLY A 201 5.18 -0.74 21.30
C GLY A 201 3.96 -1.66 21.19
N LYS A 202 2.82 -1.18 20.73
CA LYS A 202 1.59 -1.97 20.53
C LYS A 202 1.20 -2.07 19.06
N PRO A 203 0.40 -3.07 18.65
CA PRO A 203 -0.20 -3.07 17.31
C PRO A 203 -0.95 -1.76 17.05
N LEU A 204 -0.79 -1.19 15.86
CA LEU A 204 -1.48 0.02 15.45
C LEU A 204 -2.82 -0.32 14.79
N MET A 205 -3.86 0.43 15.13
CA MET A 205 -5.13 0.41 14.43
C MET A 205 -5.64 1.83 14.24
N LEU A 206 -6.11 2.16 13.03
CA LEU A 206 -6.74 3.45 12.79
C LEU A 206 -8.23 3.34 13.14
N CYS A 207 -8.53 3.65 14.39
CA CYS A 207 -9.86 3.67 14.98
C CYS A 207 -9.90 4.83 15.97
N ASN A 208 -10.96 5.63 15.93
CA ASN A 208 -11.13 6.72 16.89
C ASN A 208 -11.17 6.13 18.32
N PRO A 209 -10.27 6.56 19.24
CA PRO A 209 -10.22 6.08 20.62
C PRO A 209 -11.54 6.23 21.38
N ASP A 210 -12.34 7.23 21.05
CA ASP A 210 -13.62 7.50 21.72
C ASP A 210 -14.68 6.45 21.37
N ALA A 211 -14.61 5.87 20.17
CA ALA A 211 -15.50 4.80 19.72
C ALA A 211 -15.04 3.41 20.18
N ALA A 212 -13.77 3.26 20.56
CA ALA A 212 -13.19 1.99 20.96
C ALA A 212 -13.64 1.54 22.36
N SER A 213 -13.76 0.23 22.57
CA SER A 213 -13.97 -0.34 23.91
C SER A 213 -12.71 -0.19 24.79
N PRO A 214 -12.81 -0.28 26.13
CA PRO A 214 -11.64 -0.24 27.01
C PRO A 214 -10.57 -1.28 26.66
N GLU A 215 -10.99 -2.50 26.28
CA GLU A 215 -10.09 -3.57 25.87
C GLU A 215 -9.31 -3.23 24.59
N VAL A 216 -10.00 -2.68 23.58
CA VAL A 216 -9.37 -2.23 22.33
C VAL A 216 -8.37 -1.11 22.60
N ARG A 217 -8.71 -0.13 23.46
CA ARG A 217 -7.79 0.94 23.88
C ARG A 217 -6.57 0.42 24.64
N GLU A 218 -6.72 -0.66 25.39
CA GLU A 218 -5.61 -1.27 26.11
C GLU A 218 -4.68 -2.03 25.18
N TYR A 219 -5.23 -2.78 24.21
CA TYR A 219 -4.45 -3.63 23.32
C TYR A 219 -3.72 -2.85 22.22
N PHE A 220 -4.36 -1.83 21.62
CA PHE A 220 -3.84 -1.12 20.46
C PHE A 220 -3.25 0.25 20.80
N THR A 221 -2.26 0.66 20.00
CA THR A 221 -2.04 2.09 19.77
C THR A 221 -3.10 2.55 18.77
N LEU A 222 -3.84 3.60 19.12
CA LEU A 222 -4.94 4.09 18.31
C LEU A 222 -4.62 5.47 17.71
N ARG A 223 -5.05 5.65 16.47
CA ARG A 223 -5.11 6.94 15.77
C ARG A 223 -6.45 7.05 15.07
N THR A 224 -7.03 8.23 15.00
CA THR A 224 -8.25 8.45 14.22
C THR A 224 -7.90 8.47 12.74
N ALA A 225 -8.57 7.67 11.91
CA ALA A 225 -8.47 7.85 10.46
C ALA A 225 -9.18 9.17 10.08
N PHE A 226 -8.52 10.01 9.27
CA PHE A 226 -9.04 11.33 8.89
C PHE A 226 -9.37 11.40 7.40
N TRP A 227 -10.62 11.78 7.09
CA TRP A 227 -11.13 11.90 5.72
C TRP A 227 -10.84 13.29 5.15
N PRO A 228 -10.58 13.40 3.84
CA PRO A 228 -10.59 14.68 3.16
C PRO A 228 -12.03 15.23 3.19
N GLY A 229 -12.32 16.11 4.13
CA GLY A 229 -13.59 16.80 4.22
C GLY A 229 -13.55 18.16 3.52
N THR A 230 -14.14 19.14 4.18
CA THR A 230 -14.20 20.53 3.71
C THR A 230 -12.94 21.30 4.13
N PRO A 231 -12.32 22.05 3.21
CA PRO A 231 -11.21 22.95 3.54
C PRO A 231 -11.54 23.92 4.70
N PRO A 232 -10.53 24.40 5.45
CA PRO A 232 -9.11 24.11 5.25
C PRO A 232 -8.69 22.76 5.85
N TYR A 233 -7.90 21.99 5.10
CA TYR A 233 -7.20 20.83 5.61
C TYR A 233 -6.18 21.28 6.65
N LYS A 234 -6.23 20.69 7.85
CA LYS A 234 -5.37 21.07 8.97
C LYS A 234 -4.63 19.86 9.49
N ASN A 235 -3.41 20.12 9.95
CA ASN A 235 -2.68 19.13 10.73
C ASN A 235 -3.52 18.72 11.94
N THR A 236 -3.62 17.42 12.17
CA THR A 236 -4.60 16.89 13.13
C THR A 236 -3.90 16.05 14.21
N PRO A 237 -4.13 16.34 15.50
CA PRO A 237 -3.53 15.57 16.59
C PRO A 237 -4.11 14.15 16.64
N ASN A 238 -3.25 13.16 16.88
CA ASN A 238 -3.57 11.74 17.03
C ASN A 238 -4.42 11.17 15.88
N ALA A 239 -4.20 11.64 14.65
CA ALA A 239 -4.94 11.21 13.48
C ALA A 239 -4.01 10.90 12.30
N TRP A 240 -4.37 9.91 11.48
CA TRP A 240 -3.68 9.60 10.23
C TRP A 240 -4.63 9.88 9.06
N HIS A 241 -4.15 10.65 8.09
CA HIS A 241 -4.92 11.08 6.94
C HIS A 241 -4.98 9.96 5.90
N TRP A 242 -6.19 9.57 5.49
CA TRP A 242 -6.41 8.60 4.41
C TRP A 242 -6.09 9.18 3.04
N LEU A 243 -6.39 10.47 2.84
CA LEU A 243 -6.14 11.19 1.60
C LEU A 243 -5.67 12.61 1.87
N GLY A 244 -4.67 13.08 1.11
CA GLY A 244 -4.08 14.41 1.25
C GLY A 244 -4.19 15.27 -0.02
N VAL A 245 -4.31 16.57 0.17
CA VAL A 245 -4.37 17.57 -0.92
C VAL A 245 -3.20 18.53 -0.76
N HIS A 246 -2.36 18.71 -1.78
CA HIS A 246 -1.23 19.63 -1.71
C HIS A 246 -1.67 21.07 -1.36
N PRO A 247 -0.99 21.76 -0.42
CA PRO A 247 -0.01 21.18 0.53
C PRO A 247 -0.73 20.30 1.57
N GLN A 248 -0.28 19.04 1.73
CA GLN A 248 -1.02 18.09 2.55
C GLN A 248 -1.00 18.46 4.04
N ALA A 249 -2.14 18.27 4.69
CA ALA A 249 -2.17 18.15 6.14
C ALA A 249 -1.49 16.84 6.59
N TYR A 250 -0.87 16.88 7.76
CA TYR A 250 -0.29 15.70 8.40
C TYR A 250 -0.86 15.46 9.80
N GLY A 251 -0.85 14.21 10.21
CA GLY A 251 -1.06 13.78 11.58
C GLY A 251 0.12 14.13 12.46
N PHE A 252 -0.12 14.48 13.72
CA PHE A 252 0.94 14.66 14.73
C PHE A 252 0.48 14.15 16.09
N THR A 253 1.38 14.01 17.06
CA THR A 253 1.02 13.65 18.44
C THR A 253 1.20 14.85 19.38
N GLN A 254 2.37 14.98 19.99
CA GLN A 254 2.64 16.01 21.01
C GLN A 254 3.12 17.33 20.40
N ASP A 255 3.98 17.27 19.39
CA ASP A 255 4.51 18.47 18.72
C ASP A 255 3.80 18.69 17.37
N PRO A 256 3.00 19.78 17.21
CA PRO A 256 2.34 20.11 15.95
C PRO A 256 3.30 20.37 14.78
N LYS A 257 4.59 20.58 15.04
CA LYS A 257 5.62 20.79 14.02
C LYS A 257 6.30 19.49 13.58
N ALA A 258 6.11 18.39 14.31
CA ALA A 258 6.68 17.10 14.00
C ALA A 258 5.61 16.20 13.37
N GLY A 259 5.61 16.10 12.05
CA GLY A 259 4.68 15.22 11.34
C GLY A 259 4.87 13.75 11.72
N GLU A 260 3.82 13.14 12.25
CA GLU A 260 3.78 11.69 12.49
C GLU A 260 3.48 10.97 11.17
N GLN A 261 2.38 11.34 10.49
CA GLN A 261 1.96 10.71 9.24
C GLN A 261 1.48 11.73 8.21
N ILE A 262 1.88 11.56 6.95
CA ILE A 262 1.32 12.29 5.81
C ILE A 262 0.84 11.32 4.73
N ASN A 263 -0.17 11.72 3.95
CA ASN A 263 -0.64 10.96 2.81
C ASN A 263 -0.06 11.49 1.49
N VAL A 264 0.16 10.57 0.55
CA VAL A 264 0.42 10.84 -0.86
C VAL A 264 -0.50 9.99 -1.73
N SER A 265 -1.02 10.56 -2.81
CA SER A 265 -1.93 9.85 -3.72
C SER A 265 -1.78 10.38 -5.14
N PRO A 266 -1.91 9.56 -6.19
CA PRO A 266 -1.87 10.02 -7.56
C PRO A 266 -3.16 10.72 -8.00
N ALA A 267 -4.29 10.53 -7.31
CA ALA A 267 -5.54 11.25 -7.57
C ALA A 267 -6.32 11.50 -6.28
N GLN A 268 -7.27 12.44 -6.26
CA GLN A 268 -8.12 12.69 -5.09
C GLN A 268 -9.56 13.01 -5.48
N ASN A 269 -10.52 12.60 -4.62
CA ASN A 269 -11.94 12.97 -4.68
C ASN A 269 -12.19 14.45 -4.35
N MET A 270 -11.47 15.34 -5.03
CA MET A 270 -11.39 16.75 -4.70
C MET A 270 -11.50 17.55 -5.97
N HIS A 271 -12.42 18.51 -6.04
CA HIS A 271 -12.58 19.34 -7.22
C HIS A 271 -11.28 20.12 -7.49
N TRP A 272 -10.76 20.06 -8.72
CA TRP A 272 -9.47 20.65 -9.06
C TRP A 272 -9.44 22.18 -8.88
N GLU A 273 -10.57 22.86 -9.13
CA GLU A 273 -10.74 24.30 -8.90
C GLU A 273 -11.10 24.68 -7.47
N THR A 274 -12.22 24.16 -6.94
CA THR A 274 -12.79 24.63 -5.67
C THR A 274 -12.20 23.95 -4.44
N GLY A 275 -11.58 22.77 -4.61
CA GLY A 275 -11.15 21.94 -3.48
C GLY A 275 -12.31 21.41 -2.63
N ALA A 276 -13.54 21.34 -3.16
CA ALA A 276 -14.66 20.65 -2.52
C ALA A 276 -14.62 19.15 -2.81
N LEU A 277 -15.30 18.32 -2.01
CA LEU A 277 -15.47 16.90 -2.30
C LEU A 277 -16.09 16.71 -3.70
N GLU A 278 -15.53 15.80 -4.49
CA GLU A 278 -15.92 15.59 -5.89
C GLU A 278 -15.79 14.11 -6.26
N LEU A 279 -16.70 13.62 -7.11
CA LEU A 279 -16.69 12.23 -7.55
C LEU A 279 -15.69 12.07 -8.70
N MET A 280 -14.94 10.96 -8.72
CA MET A 280 -13.97 10.69 -9.79
C MET A 280 -14.60 10.65 -11.18
N TRP A 281 -15.87 10.27 -11.25
CA TRP A 281 -16.66 10.26 -12.48
C TRP A 281 -16.75 11.61 -13.20
N THR A 282 -16.92 12.72 -12.47
CA THR A 282 -17.38 13.99 -13.06
C THR A 282 -16.35 14.63 -14.01
N GLY A 283 -15.11 14.15 -13.99
CA GLY A 283 -13.99 14.77 -14.69
C GLY A 283 -13.53 16.08 -14.06
N LYS A 284 -14.05 16.41 -12.87
CA LYS A 284 -13.68 17.62 -12.12
C LYS A 284 -12.86 17.33 -10.87
N ALA A 285 -12.65 16.06 -10.52
CA ALA A 285 -11.74 15.66 -9.46
C ALA A 285 -10.27 15.99 -9.81
N ARG A 286 -9.36 15.93 -8.84
CA ARG A 286 -7.91 16.06 -9.06
C ARG A 286 -7.40 14.71 -9.56
N GLY A 287 -7.10 14.63 -10.84
CA GLY A 287 -6.56 13.42 -11.46
C GLY A 287 -5.04 13.35 -11.40
N ARG A 288 -4.47 12.30 -12.00
CA ARG A 288 -3.00 12.07 -12.06
C ARG A 288 -2.21 13.19 -12.71
N GLY A 289 -2.82 13.91 -13.66
CA GLY A 289 -2.23 15.06 -14.33
C GLY A 289 -2.33 16.38 -13.57
N PHE A 290 -3.04 16.44 -12.44
CA PHE A 290 -3.13 17.66 -11.63
C PHE A 290 -1.76 18.07 -11.08
N ALA A 291 -1.36 19.33 -11.23
CA ALA A 291 -0.21 19.86 -10.51
C ALA A 291 -0.27 21.39 -10.49
N LYS A 292 0.30 22.00 -9.45
CA LYS A 292 0.46 23.46 -9.33
C LYS A 292 -0.86 24.22 -9.52
N GLY A 293 -1.95 23.65 -9.00
CA GLY A 293 -3.29 24.23 -9.06
C GLY A 293 -4.03 24.05 -10.38
N LYS A 294 -3.53 23.24 -11.33
CA LYS A 294 -4.15 23.05 -12.65
C LYS A 294 -4.28 21.57 -13.00
N GLN A 295 -5.46 21.17 -13.50
CA GLN A 295 -5.67 19.86 -14.13
C GLN A 295 -5.13 19.88 -15.58
N ASP A 296 -4.25 18.94 -15.91
CA ASP A 296 -3.78 18.69 -17.27
C ASP A 296 -4.26 17.29 -17.71
N PRO A 297 -5.26 17.21 -18.61
CA PRO A 297 -5.84 15.93 -19.03
C PRO A 297 -5.04 15.25 -20.16
N SER A 298 -3.87 15.77 -20.54
CA SER A 298 -3.04 15.11 -21.54
C SER A 298 -2.54 13.75 -21.02
N ILE A 299 -2.50 12.75 -21.90
CA ILE A 299 -2.00 11.41 -21.54
C ILE A 299 -0.56 11.46 -21.01
N GLU A 300 0.24 12.40 -21.50
CA GLU A 300 1.60 12.65 -21.01
C GLU A 300 1.57 13.08 -19.53
N ALA A 301 0.78 14.10 -19.17
CA ALA A 301 0.68 14.56 -17.80
C ALA A 301 0.10 13.50 -16.85
N ILE A 302 -0.92 12.78 -17.32
CA ILE A 302 -1.54 11.66 -16.60
C ILE A 302 -0.50 10.61 -16.29
N ARG A 303 0.21 10.10 -17.31
CA ARG A 303 1.19 9.00 -17.15
C ARG A 303 2.47 9.41 -16.44
N GLN A 304 2.87 10.68 -16.53
CA GLN A 304 3.95 11.23 -15.72
C GLN A 304 3.62 11.24 -14.22
N GLY A 305 2.34 11.16 -13.85
CA GLY A 305 1.91 11.16 -12.45
C GLY A 305 2.28 12.46 -11.75
N ARG A 306 2.01 13.61 -12.39
CA ARG A 306 2.41 14.94 -11.89
C ARG A 306 1.84 15.24 -10.51
N ASN A 307 0.59 14.84 -10.26
CA ASN A 307 -0.05 15.00 -8.95
C ASN A 307 0.68 14.19 -7.88
N PHE A 308 1.02 12.95 -8.23
CA PHE A 308 1.72 12.06 -7.30
C PHE A 308 3.09 12.63 -6.94
N GLN A 309 3.82 13.14 -7.92
CA GLN A 309 5.13 13.73 -7.67
C GLN A 309 5.03 15.00 -6.82
N GLU A 310 4.06 15.88 -7.08
CA GLU A 310 3.85 17.09 -6.27
C GLU A 310 3.47 16.78 -4.81
N GLN A 311 2.73 15.70 -4.58
CA GLN A 311 2.41 15.19 -3.23
C GLN A 311 3.66 14.63 -2.54
N TRP A 312 4.49 13.86 -3.24
CA TRP A 312 5.75 13.32 -2.72
C TRP A 312 6.77 14.42 -2.42
N ASP A 313 6.93 15.39 -3.31
CA ASP A 313 7.88 16.50 -3.14
C ASP A 313 7.57 17.30 -1.87
N TYR A 314 6.28 17.46 -1.53
CA TYR A 314 5.88 18.10 -0.28
C TYR A 314 6.07 17.17 0.93
N ALA A 315 5.71 15.89 0.84
CA ALA A 315 5.92 14.92 1.90
C ALA A 315 7.41 14.79 2.30
N LEU A 316 8.32 14.81 1.31
CA LEU A 316 9.77 14.80 1.54
C LEU A 316 10.27 16.07 2.27
N LYS A 317 9.63 17.22 2.06
CA LYS A 317 9.95 18.47 2.78
C LYS A 317 9.43 18.45 4.22
N VAL A 318 8.27 17.84 4.45
CA VAL A 318 7.70 17.67 5.79
C VAL A 318 8.52 16.67 6.62
N ASP A 319 9.13 15.67 5.96
CA ASP A 319 9.94 14.60 6.58
C ASP A 319 9.22 13.91 7.76
N PRO A 320 7.99 13.41 7.57
CA PRO A 320 7.24 12.77 8.65
C PRO A 320 7.88 11.43 9.04
N LYS A 321 7.41 10.82 10.15
CA LYS A 321 7.83 9.45 10.52
C LYS A 321 7.21 8.37 9.65
N PHE A 322 6.02 8.62 9.11
CA PHE A 322 5.28 7.68 8.27
C PHE A 322 4.71 8.39 7.02
N ILE A 323 4.83 7.76 5.86
CA ILE A 323 4.12 8.17 4.63
C ILE A 323 3.13 7.08 4.26
N LEU A 324 1.85 7.43 4.11
CA LEU A 324 0.84 6.53 3.55
C LEU A 324 0.65 6.84 2.07
N ILE A 325 0.80 5.82 1.22
CA ILE A 325 0.43 5.87 -0.19
C ILE A 325 -1.01 5.38 -0.33
N THR A 326 -1.88 6.16 -0.98
CA THR A 326 -3.24 5.72 -1.35
C THR A 326 -3.30 5.68 -2.88
N ALA A 327 -3.43 4.52 -3.53
CA ALA A 327 -3.55 3.15 -3.01
C ALA A 327 -2.85 2.11 -3.92
N TRP A 328 -2.69 0.87 -3.44
CA TRP A 328 -2.15 -0.23 -4.26
C TRP A 328 -3.18 -0.71 -5.29
N ASN A 329 -4.28 -1.31 -4.82
CA ASN A 329 -5.24 -2.13 -5.59
C ASN A 329 -6.72 -1.72 -5.43
N GLU A 330 -6.99 -0.41 -5.41
CA GLU A 330 -8.33 0.18 -5.50
C GLU A 330 -9.00 0.08 -6.90
N TRP A 331 -8.90 -1.08 -7.55
CA TRP A 331 -9.39 -1.30 -8.91
C TRP A 331 -10.89 -1.18 -9.07
N VAL A 332 -11.63 -1.50 -8.01
CA VAL A 332 -13.08 -1.68 -8.04
C VAL A 332 -13.75 -0.42 -7.52
N ALA A 333 -14.56 0.21 -8.36
CA ALA A 333 -15.33 1.39 -8.01
C ALA A 333 -16.81 1.04 -7.81
N GLY A 334 -17.36 1.47 -6.68
CA GLY A 334 -18.79 1.33 -6.38
C GLY A 334 -19.66 2.30 -7.18
N LEU A 335 -20.82 1.81 -7.63
CA LEU A 335 -21.87 2.61 -8.25
C LEU A 335 -22.76 3.22 -7.17
N THR A 336 -22.86 4.54 -7.12
CA THR A 336 -23.73 5.21 -6.14
C THR A 336 -25.18 5.14 -6.62
N HIS A 337 -26.03 4.41 -5.87
CA HIS A 337 -27.47 4.30 -6.14
C HIS A 337 -28.25 5.55 -5.69
N SER A 338 -27.59 6.47 -4.98
CA SER A 338 -28.20 7.63 -4.34
C SER A 338 -28.37 8.84 -5.25
N MET A 339 -27.92 8.76 -6.51
CA MET A 339 -28.03 9.86 -7.45
C MET A 339 -29.01 9.54 -8.57
N LYS A 340 -29.77 10.54 -9.02
CA LYS A 340 -30.78 10.44 -10.10
C LYS A 340 -30.20 9.98 -11.46
N THR A 341 -28.89 9.74 -11.54
CA THR A 341 -28.14 9.25 -12.68
C THR A 341 -27.65 7.83 -12.39
N PRO A 342 -28.01 6.84 -13.22
CA PRO A 342 -27.86 5.42 -12.88
C PRO A 342 -26.42 4.87 -12.83
N TRP A 343 -25.39 5.66 -13.18
CA TRP A 343 -24.01 5.19 -13.29
C TRP A 343 -23.00 6.26 -12.89
N VAL A 344 -22.76 6.42 -11.58
CA VAL A 344 -21.73 7.32 -11.09
C VAL A 344 -20.81 6.61 -10.13
N GLN A 345 -19.52 6.60 -10.48
CA GLN A 345 -18.45 6.03 -9.68
C GLN A 345 -17.91 7.09 -8.72
N CYS A 346 -17.91 6.75 -7.43
CA CYS A 346 -17.39 7.63 -6.39
C CYS A 346 -15.87 7.71 -6.43
N ASP A 347 -15.21 6.57 -6.23
CA ASP A 347 -13.82 6.50 -5.78
C ASP A 347 -12.77 6.25 -6.87
N GLY A 348 -13.17 5.62 -7.98
CA GLY A 348 -12.31 5.35 -9.13
C GLY A 348 -13.12 5.32 -10.42
N PHE A 349 -12.55 5.76 -11.54
CA PHE A 349 -13.29 5.87 -12.78
C PHE A 349 -12.51 5.43 -14.02
N ASN A 350 -11.30 5.95 -14.22
CA ASN A 350 -10.45 5.63 -15.37
C ASN A 350 -8.96 5.85 -15.02
N GLU A 351 -8.07 5.76 -16.03
CA GLU A 351 -6.63 5.98 -15.85
C GLU A 351 -6.32 7.34 -15.18
N GLU A 352 -7.05 8.41 -15.50
CA GLU A 352 -6.83 9.75 -14.94
C GLU A 352 -7.38 9.90 -13.51
N PHE A 353 -8.54 9.30 -13.23
CA PHE A 353 -9.31 9.48 -12.00
C PHE A 353 -9.41 8.16 -11.23
N SER A 354 -8.27 7.66 -10.78
CA SER A 354 -8.09 6.47 -9.93
C SER A 354 -6.86 6.65 -9.06
N ARG A 355 -6.83 6.00 -7.89
CA ARG A 355 -5.74 6.13 -6.91
C ARG A 355 -4.70 5.03 -6.97
N ASP A 356 -4.99 3.97 -7.72
CA ASP A 356 -4.18 2.78 -7.87
C ASP A 356 -2.78 3.04 -8.41
N ILE A 357 -1.82 2.30 -7.89
CA ILE A 357 -0.47 2.24 -8.46
C ILE A 357 -0.03 0.83 -8.81
N GLU A 358 -0.89 -0.18 -8.60
CA GLU A 358 -0.65 -1.53 -9.09
C GLU A 358 -0.48 -1.50 -10.62
N PRO A 359 0.44 -2.30 -11.18
CA PRO A 359 0.65 -2.33 -12.62
C PRO A 359 -0.60 -2.61 -13.43
N MET A 360 -0.78 -1.85 -14.51
CA MET A 360 -1.97 -1.87 -15.36
C MET A 360 -1.65 -2.47 -16.73
N LYS A 361 -2.57 -3.28 -17.27
CA LYS A 361 -2.49 -3.74 -18.66
C LYS A 361 -3.06 -2.69 -19.62
N GLY A 362 -2.33 -2.38 -20.70
CA GLY A 362 -2.77 -1.46 -21.75
C GLY A 362 -2.76 0.04 -21.40
N GLY A 363 -2.49 0.39 -20.14
CA GLY A 363 -2.38 1.77 -19.66
C GLY A 363 -0.95 2.15 -19.27
N PHE A 364 -0.77 2.62 -18.03
CA PHE A 364 0.51 3.10 -17.52
C PHE A 364 1.53 2.01 -17.18
N GLY A 365 1.24 0.72 -17.40
CA GLY A 365 2.17 -0.37 -17.08
C GLY A 365 2.55 -0.34 -15.60
N ASP A 366 3.83 -0.38 -15.30
CA ASP A 366 4.42 -0.29 -13.95
C ASP A 366 4.99 1.11 -13.61
N ASN A 367 4.68 2.14 -14.42
CA ASN A 367 5.24 3.48 -14.23
C ASN A 367 4.94 4.07 -12.84
N PHE A 368 3.76 3.86 -12.28
CA PHE A 368 3.41 4.35 -10.94
C PHE A 368 4.05 3.53 -9.82
N TYR A 369 4.28 2.23 -10.06
CA TYR A 369 5.05 1.38 -9.15
C TYR A 369 6.50 1.87 -9.07
N TYR A 370 7.17 2.09 -10.20
CA TYR A 370 8.53 2.63 -10.20
C TYR A 370 8.62 4.07 -9.71
N GLN A 371 7.61 4.91 -9.99
CA GLN A 371 7.53 6.24 -9.39
C GLN A 371 7.42 6.19 -7.86
N ALA A 372 6.63 5.25 -7.32
CA ALA A 372 6.56 5.04 -5.87
C ALA A 372 7.91 4.58 -5.33
N ILE A 373 8.56 3.57 -5.94
CA ILE A 373 9.89 3.10 -5.51
C ILE A 373 10.90 4.25 -5.48
N ALA A 374 10.95 5.07 -6.54
CA ALA A 374 11.90 6.17 -6.61
C ALA A 374 11.71 7.16 -5.45
N ASN A 375 10.47 7.49 -5.08
CA ASN A 375 10.19 8.39 -3.97
C ASN A 375 10.37 7.73 -2.60
N ILE A 376 10.05 6.43 -2.47
CA ILE A 376 10.35 5.65 -1.26
C ILE A 376 11.87 5.64 -1.00
N ARG A 377 12.69 5.44 -2.04
CA ARG A 377 14.15 5.50 -1.92
C ARG A 377 14.64 6.89 -1.52
N ARG A 378 14.07 7.97 -2.05
CA ARG A 378 14.39 9.34 -1.61
C ARG A 378 14.03 9.60 -0.15
N TYR A 379 12.93 9.01 0.31
CA TYR A 379 12.44 9.16 1.68
C TYR A 379 13.23 8.33 2.68
N LYS A 380 13.41 7.03 2.40
CA LYS A 380 14.00 6.04 3.30
C LYS A 380 15.47 5.76 3.06
N GLY A 381 16.06 6.15 1.93
CA GLY A 381 17.35 5.62 1.47
C GLY A 381 17.21 4.20 0.87
N VAL A 382 18.31 3.62 0.40
CA VAL A 382 18.33 2.28 -0.22
C VAL A 382 19.65 1.57 0.08
N PRO A 383 19.68 0.23 0.29
CA PRO A 383 20.93 -0.50 0.50
C PRO A 383 21.88 -0.33 -0.68
N GLU A 384 23.18 -0.43 -0.42
CA GLU A 384 24.17 -0.52 -1.50
C GLU A 384 23.90 -1.77 -2.35
N ILE A 385 24.17 -1.64 -3.64
CA ILE A 385 24.15 -2.79 -4.54
C ILE A 385 25.23 -3.77 -4.06
N PRO A 386 24.88 -5.01 -3.72
CA PRO A 386 25.86 -5.99 -3.30
C PRO A 386 26.89 -6.21 -4.40
N VAL A 387 28.17 -6.09 -4.06
CA VAL A 387 29.26 -6.39 -5.00
C VAL A 387 29.33 -7.91 -5.16
N ALA A 388 29.25 -8.39 -6.40
CA ALA A 388 29.44 -9.82 -6.64
C ALA A 388 30.82 -10.26 -6.21
N GLY A 389 30.89 -11.39 -5.49
CA GLY A 389 32.10 -11.88 -4.84
C GLY A 389 33.27 -12.02 -5.81
N SER A 390 33.01 -12.38 -7.07
CA SER A 390 34.03 -12.46 -8.14
C SER A 390 34.68 -11.12 -8.53
N PHE A 391 34.10 -9.99 -8.10
CA PHE A 391 34.61 -8.63 -8.27
C PHE A 391 35.07 -7.99 -6.95
N THR A 392 34.92 -8.68 -5.81
CA THR A 392 35.48 -8.23 -4.53
C THR A 392 37.01 -8.40 -4.56
N PRO A 393 37.79 -7.33 -4.27
CA PRO A 393 39.25 -7.43 -4.24
C PRO A 393 39.73 -8.54 -3.30
N GLY A 394 40.53 -9.48 -3.83
CA GLY A 394 41.10 -10.60 -3.07
C GLY A 394 40.27 -11.89 -3.08
N VAL A 395 39.09 -11.91 -3.68
CA VAL A 395 38.29 -13.13 -3.82
C VAL A 395 38.65 -13.84 -5.14
N GLN A 396 38.89 -15.15 -5.06
CA GLN A 396 39.13 -15.96 -6.26
C GLN A 396 37.87 -16.09 -7.10
N LYS A 397 37.99 -15.84 -8.40
CA LYS A 397 36.94 -16.13 -9.38
C LYS A 397 36.75 -17.64 -9.45
N LYS A 398 35.52 -18.10 -9.22
CA LYS A 398 35.14 -19.50 -9.45
C LYS A 398 34.71 -19.71 -10.90
N VAL A 399 35.19 -20.78 -11.50
CA VAL A 399 34.70 -21.30 -12.78
C VAL A 399 33.58 -22.27 -12.46
N LEU A 400 32.41 -22.03 -13.04
CA LEU A 400 31.23 -22.89 -12.90
C LEU A 400 31.05 -23.68 -14.19
N GLU A 401 30.71 -24.96 -14.05
CA GLU A 401 30.26 -25.77 -15.18
C GLU A 401 28.77 -25.50 -15.41
N VAL A 402 28.42 -25.05 -16.62
CA VAL A 402 27.05 -24.63 -16.97
C VAL A 402 26.05 -25.79 -16.84
N ASP A 403 26.50 -27.01 -17.08
CA ASP A 403 25.77 -28.28 -16.96
C ASP A 403 26.14 -29.08 -15.70
N GLY A 404 26.91 -28.50 -14.79
CA GLY A 404 27.35 -29.16 -13.56
C GLY A 404 26.33 -29.08 -12.41
N SER A 405 26.73 -29.60 -11.24
CA SER A 405 25.87 -29.58 -10.04
C SER A 405 25.47 -28.16 -9.64
N PHE A 406 24.19 -27.97 -9.28
CA PHE A 406 23.69 -26.73 -8.67
C PHE A 406 24.37 -26.39 -7.33
N ASP A 407 25.02 -27.35 -6.68
CA ASP A 407 25.80 -27.11 -5.47
C ASP A 407 26.94 -26.10 -5.70
N GLN A 408 27.44 -25.97 -6.93
CA GLN A 408 28.49 -25.02 -7.27
C GLN A 408 28.07 -23.56 -7.03
N TRP A 409 26.76 -23.28 -7.06
CA TRP A 409 26.19 -21.96 -6.86
C TRP A 409 26.02 -21.58 -5.38
N LYS A 410 26.05 -22.55 -4.45
CA LYS A 410 25.85 -22.30 -3.00
C LYS A 410 26.89 -21.39 -2.37
N GLU A 411 28.06 -21.28 -2.98
CA GLU A 411 29.19 -20.49 -2.48
C GLU A 411 29.42 -19.20 -3.29
N ILE A 412 28.53 -18.87 -4.23
CA ILE A 412 28.63 -17.66 -5.04
C ILE A 412 27.91 -16.52 -4.32
N THR A 413 28.61 -15.42 -4.13
CA THR A 413 28.06 -14.18 -3.56
C THR A 413 27.92 -13.10 -4.63
N PRO A 414 26.95 -12.17 -4.51
CA PRO A 414 26.01 -12.04 -3.40
C PRO A 414 25.00 -13.18 -3.46
N GLU A 415 24.40 -13.53 -2.32
CA GLU A 415 23.27 -14.47 -2.33
C GLU A 415 22.21 -13.92 -3.29
N VAL A 416 21.80 -14.74 -4.26
CA VAL A 416 20.81 -14.39 -5.29
C VAL A 416 19.41 -14.48 -4.72
#